data_AF-A0A953WX12-F1
#
_entry.id   AF-A0A953WX12-F1
#
_cell.length_a   1.000
_cell.length_b   1.000
_cell.length_c   1.000
_cell.angle_alpha   90.00
_cell.angle_beta   90.00
_cell.angle_gamma   90.00
#
_symmetry.space_group_name_H-M   'P 1'
#
loop_
_entity.id
_entity.type
_entity.pdbx_description
1 polymer ?
#
loop_
_entity_poly.entity_id
_entity_poly.type
_entity_poly.pdbx_seq_one_letter_code
_entity_poly.pdbx_strand_id
1 'polypeptide(L)'
;MRTEAPVTVHLSDYAPYPFEVEQVKLRFDLDPDVTRVKADLTIRRTGAADAPLVLDGESLTLLSIALDGKPLGASDYTVDEKQLTLASVPDAFVLTTEVEIAPAKNTALSGLYMSGGRFCTQCEAVGFRRITYYPDRPDVMSAFHVWMAADKKAYPILLSNGTPGEAGVLEGGRHFAVWDDPHKKPSYLFALCAGDYDVYSDSFTTMNGDEIALAIHVDKGDADRAAWAMDSLKRSMKWDEEVYGRAYDLGVFNIVAVRDFNFGAMENKGLNVFNSAYVLA
;
A
#
# COMPACT_ATOMS: atom_id res chain seq x y z
N MET A 1 -24.68 10.32 -13.92
CA MET A 1 -25.57 9.31 -13.30
C MET A 1 -24.92 7.96 -13.48
N ARG A 2 -24.56 7.24 -12.40
CA ARG A 2 -24.20 5.82 -12.51
C ARG A 2 -25.48 5.06 -12.87
N THR A 3 -25.57 4.53 -14.08
CA THR A 3 -26.77 3.90 -14.64
C THR A 3 -26.79 2.37 -14.53
N GLU A 4 -25.72 1.76 -14.02
CA GLU A 4 -25.66 0.31 -13.78
C GLU A 4 -26.03 -0.01 -12.34
N ALA A 5 -26.99 -0.92 -12.16
CA ALA A 5 -27.31 -1.49 -10.86
C ALA A 5 -26.09 -2.28 -10.34
N PRO A 6 -25.82 -2.26 -9.01
CA PRO A 6 -24.76 -3.07 -8.45
C PRO A 6 -25.00 -4.55 -8.76
N VAL A 7 -23.99 -5.22 -9.32
CA VAL A 7 -24.04 -6.68 -9.54
C VAL A 7 -23.97 -7.38 -8.19
N THR A 8 -24.92 -8.26 -7.92
CA THR A 8 -24.90 -9.07 -6.69
C THR A 8 -23.78 -10.10 -6.79
N VAL A 9 -22.92 -10.15 -5.78
CA VAL A 9 -21.84 -11.15 -5.69
C VAL A 9 -22.26 -12.20 -4.67
N HIS A 10 -22.22 -13.48 -5.05
CA HIS A 10 -22.58 -14.59 -4.16
C HIS A 10 -21.35 -15.33 -3.65
N LEU A 11 -21.36 -15.72 -2.37
CA LEU A 11 -20.32 -16.55 -1.77
C LEU A 11 -20.15 -17.90 -2.50
N SER A 12 -21.25 -18.46 -3.03
CA SER A 12 -21.24 -19.71 -3.81
C SER A 12 -20.46 -19.62 -5.11
N ASP A 13 -20.22 -18.41 -5.61
CA ASP A 13 -19.55 -18.17 -6.90
C ASP A 13 -18.04 -17.98 -6.73
N TYR A 14 -17.53 -18.10 -5.50
CA TYR A 14 -16.10 -18.02 -5.22
C TYR A 14 -15.33 -19.07 -6.03
N ALA A 15 -14.36 -18.59 -6.79
CA ALA A 15 -13.31 -19.39 -7.41
C ALA A 15 -11.94 -18.81 -7.05
N PRO A 16 -10.94 -19.66 -6.74
CA PRO A 16 -9.56 -19.20 -6.54
C PRO A 16 -9.04 -18.42 -7.74
N TYR A 17 -8.21 -17.41 -7.50
CA TYR A 17 -7.53 -16.70 -8.58
C TYR A 17 -6.57 -17.66 -9.32
N PRO A 18 -6.56 -17.70 -10.67
CA PRO A 18 -5.79 -18.71 -11.42
C PRO A 18 -4.28 -18.46 -11.47
N PHE A 19 -3.78 -17.47 -10.73
CA PHE A 19 -2.36 -17.15 -10.61
C PHE A 19 -2.01 -16.86 -9.15
N GLU A 20 -0.75 -17.10 -8.80
CA GLU A 20 -0.11 -16.53 -7.61
C GLU A 20 0.72 -15.32 -8.03
N VAL A 21 0.64 -14.24 -7.26
CA VAL A 21 1.59 -13.12 -7.35
C VAL A 21 2.56 -13.29 -6.19
N GLU A 22 3.79 -13.71 -6.48
CA GLU A 22 4.75 -14.09 -5.44
C GLU A 22 5.39 -12.84 -4.80
N GLN A 23 5.78 -11.89 -5.65
CA GLN A 23 6.44 -10.66 -5.25
C GLN A 23 5.90 -9.46 -6.03
N VAL A 24 5.74 -8.34 -5.33
CA VAL A 24 5.31 -7.05 -5.88
C VAL A 24 6.41 -6.04 -5.58
N LYS A 25 7.06 -5.53 -6.63
CA LYS A 25 8.01 -4.42 -6.52
C LYS A 25 7.37 -3.15 -7.04
N LEU A 26 7.25 -2.15 -6.19
CA LEU A 26 6.64 -0.86 -6.53
C LEU A 26 7.70 0.23 -6.50
N ARG A 27 7.64 1.11 -7.49
CA ARG A 27 8.40 2.36 -7.53
C ARG A 27 7.43 3.51 -7.65
N PHE A 28 7.38 4.36 -6.64
CA PHE A 28 6.59 5.58 -6.62
C PHE A 28 7.49 6.80 -6.87
N ASP A 29 7.19 7.54 -7.92
CA ASP A 29 7.67 8.91 -8.09
C ASP A 29 6.54 9.85 -7.68
N LEU A 30 6.58 10.31 -6.42
CA LEU A 30 5.49 11.05 -5.80
C LEU A 30 5.48 12.49 -6.29
N ASP A 31 4.32 12.87 -6.81
CA ASP A 31 3.92 14.23 -7.16
C ASP A 31 2.38 14.33 -7.00
N PRO A 32 1.84 15.39 -6.36
CA PRO A 32 0.41 15.47 -6.09
C PRO A 32 -0.46 15.45 -7.35
N ASP A 33 0.00 16.02 -8.45
CA ASP A 33 -0.77 16.14 -9.68
C ASP A 33 -0.55 14.94 -10.61
N VAL A 34 0.69 14.41 -10.67
CA VAL A 34 1.07 13.29 -11.55
C VAL A 34 2.07 12.36 -10.85
N THR A 35 1.57 11.48 -10.00
CA THR A 35 2.40 10.41 -9.43
C THR A 35 2.59 9.30 -10.46
N ARG A 36 3.83 8.88 -10.69
CA ARG A 36 4.14 7.69 -11.50
C ARG A 36 4.33 6.48 -10.62
N VAL A 37 3.69 5.38 -11.01
CA VAL A 37 3.78 4.10 -10.31
C VAL A 37 4.25 3.05 -11.32
N LYS A 38 5.46 2.52 -11.09
CA LYS A 38 5.92 1.32 -11.79
C LYS A 38 5.74 0.11 -10.87
N ALA A 39 5.10 -0.93 -11.38
CA ALA A 39 4.89 -2.19 -10.70
C ALA A 39 5.55 -3.33 -11.49
N ASP A 40 6.44 -4.09 -10.85
CA ASP A 40 6.94 -5.36 -11.35
C ASP A 40 6.32 -6.49 -10.51
N LEU A 41 5.49 -7.30 -11.14
CA LEU A 41 4.78 -8.42 -10.53
C LEU A 41 5.44 -9.73 -10.96
N THR A 42 5.97 -10.50 -10.01
CA THR A 42 6.43 -11.88 -10.26
C THR A 42 5.24 -12.82 -10.13
N ILE A 43 4.82 -13.41 -11.26
CA ILE A 43 3.56 -14.14 -11.36
C ILE A 43 3.82 -15.59 -11.77
N ARG A 44 3.06 -16.51 -11.16
CA ARG A 44 3.06 -17.94 -11.52
C ARG A 44 1.64 -18.46 -11.65
N ARG A 45 1.35 -19.20 -12.72
CA ARG A 45 0.05 -19.85 -12.94
C ARG A 45 -0.19 -20.97 -11.93
N THR A 46 -1.41 -21.02 -11.38
CA THR A 46 -1.86 -22.06 -10.45
C THR A 46 -3.19 -22.71 -10.88
N GLY A 47 -3.93 -22.04 -11.78
CA GLY A 47 -5.18 -22.52 -12.35
C GLY A 47 -5.03 -23.20 -13.71
N ALA A 48 -6.08 -23.12 -14.52
CA ALA A 48 -6.13 -23.71 -15.86
C ALA A 48 -5.08 -23.12 -16.81
N ALA A 49 -4.55 -23.94 -17.71
CA ALA A 49 -3.49 -23.58 -18.66
C ALA A 49 -3.90 -22.44 -19.61
N ASP A 50 -5.19 -22.32 -19.91
CA ASP A 50 -5.78 -21.32 -20.78
C ASP A 50 -6.42 -20.14 -20.02
N ALA A 51 -6.28 -20.10 -18.69
CA ALA A 51 -6.84 -18.99 -17.91
C ALA A 51 -6.17 -17.66 -18.29
N PRO A 52 -6.94 -16.60 -18.60
CA PRO A 52 -6.38 -15.28 -18.87
C PRO A 52 -5.91 -14.62 -17.57
N LEU A 53 -4.86 -13.79 -17.65
CA LEU A 53 -4.50 -12.92 -16.54
C LEU A 53 -5.41 -11.70 -16.57
N VAL A 54 -6.24 -11.52 -15.54
CA VAL A 54 -7.17 -10.39 -15.41
C VAL A 54 -6.78 -9.59 -14.17
N LEU A 55 -6.42 -8.33 -14.38
CA LEU A 55 -6.01 -7.40 -13.34
C LEU A 55 -7.06 -6.30 -13.19
N ASP A 56 -7.41 -5.95 -11.97
CA ASP A 56 -8.24 -4.79 -11.68
C ASP A 56 -7.42 -3.50 -11.81
N GLY A 57 -8.02 -2.47 -12.38
CA GLY A 57 -7.45 -1.12 -12.47
C GLY A 57 -8.53 -0.08 -12.68
N GLU A 58 -8.52 1.01 -11.91
CA GLU A 58 -9.52 2.08 -12.02
C GLU A 58 -8.83 3.45 -11.96
N SER A 59 -9.23 4.37 -12.86
CA SER A 59 -8.69 5.73 -12.92
C SER A 59 -7.16 5.78 -13.12
N LEU A 60 -6.62 4.84 -13.90
CA LEU A 60 -5.19 4.73 -14.21
C LEU A 60 -4.93 5.19 -15.65
N THR A 61 -3.90 6.00 -15.86
CA THR A 61 -3.35 6.22 -17.21
C THR A 61 -2.23 5.22 -17.44
N LEU A 62 -2.47 4.18 -18.24
CA LEU A 62 -1.43 3.20 -18.60
C LEU A 62 -0.39 3.84 -19.54
N LEU A 63 0.87 3.90 -19.10
CA LEU A 63 1.98 4.44 -19.89
C LEU A 63 2.72 3.33 -20.63
N SER A 64 3.01 2.22 -19.95
CA SER A 64 3.71 1.09 -20.55
C SER A 64 3.35 -0.24 -19.88
N ILE A 65 3.49 -1.31 -20.64
CA ILE A 65 3.35 -2.69 -20.19
C ILE A 65 4.39 -3.56 -20.89
N ALA A 66 5.01 -4.46 -20.14
CA ALA A 66 5.99 -5.40 -20.65
C ALA A 66 5.87 -6.75 -19.94
N LEU A 67 6.12 -7.83 -20.68
CA LEU A 67 6.20 -9.19 -20.17
C LEU A 67 7.62 -9.70 -20.33
N ASP A 68 8.27 -10.07 -19.22
CA ASP A 68 9.69 -10.44 -19.16
C ASP A 68 10.62 -9.43 -19.84
N GLY A 69 10.33 -8.14 -19.61
CA GLY A 69 11.08 -7.01 -20.19
C GLY A 69 10.82 -6.76 -21.68
N LYS A 70 9.96 -7.55 -22.34
CA LYS A 70 9.53 -7.31 -23.72
C LYS A 70 8.28 -6.43 -23.73
N PRO A 71 8.31 -5.22 -24.32
CA PRO A 71 7.14 -4.36 -24.44
C PRO A 71 6.01 -5.07 -25.19
N LEU A 72 4.78 -4.91 -24.69
CA LEU A 72 3.58 -5.42 -25.36
C LEU A 72 2.93 -4.33 -26.20
N GLY A 73 2.46 -4.70 -27.40
CA GLY A 73 1.68 -3.84 -28.27
C GLY A 73 0.21 -3.81 -27.87
N ALA A 74 -0.55 -2.83 -28.40
CA ALA A 74 -1.97 -2.67 -28.10
C ALA A 74 -2.85 -3.86 -28.53
N SER A 75 -2.34 -4.78 -29.36
CA SER A 75 -3.04 -6.02 -29.74
C SER A 75 -2.85 -7.16 -28.75
N ASP A 76 -1.89 -7.06 -27.83
CA ASP A 76 -1.49 -8.15 -26.93
C ASP A 76 -2.34 -8.20 -25.65
N TYR A 77 -3.08 -7.13 -25.36
CA TYR A 77 -3.90 -6.98 -24.17
C TYR A 77 -5.16 -6.16 -24.46
N THR A 78 -6.16 -6.27 -23.59
CA THR A 78 -7.32 -5.38 -23.57
C THR A 78 -7.33 -4.58 -22.28
N VAL A 79 -7.70 -3.30 -22.37
CA VAL A 79 -7.92 -2.42 -21.21
C VAL A 79 -9.29 -1.80 -21.36
N ASP A 80 -10.08 -1.85 -20.29
CA ASP A 80 -11.32 -1.10 -20.14
C ASP A 80 -11.28 -0.20 -18.89
N GLU A 81 -12.41 0.35 -18.48
CA GLU A 81 -12.49 1.26 -17.33
C GLU A 81 -12.12 0.62 -15.98
N LYS A 82 -12.14 -0.71 -15.88
CA LYS A 82 -12.01 -1.47 -14.64
C LYS A 82 -10.92 -2.54 -14.67
N GLN A 83 -10.49 -2.98 -15.85
CA GLN A 83 -9.62 -4.15 -15.99
C GLN A 83 -8.58 -4.01 -17.10
N LEU A 84 -7.46 -4.69 -16.87
CA LEU A 84 -6.46 -5.04 -17.87
C LEU A 84 -6.43 -6.56 -18.01
N THR A 85 -6.57 -7.07 -19.23
CA THR A 85 -6.58 -8.51 -19.51
C THR A 85 -5.52 -8.90 -20.52
N LEU A 86 -4.74 -9.92 -20.18
CA LEU A 86 -3.84 -10.63 -21.08
C LEU A 86 -4.41 -12.02 -21.34
N ALA A 87 -4.87 -12.26 -22.58
CA ALA A 87 -5.57 -13.49 -22.93
C ALA A 87 -4.69 -14.74 -22.84
N SER A 88 -3.39 -14.59 -23.12
CA SER A 88 -2.41 -15.67 -23.06
C SER A 88 -1.11 -15.17 -22.45
N VAL A 89 -0.61 -15.89 -21.44
CA VAL A 89 0.63 -15.59 -20.73
C VAL A 89 1.38 -16.89 -20.42
N PRO A 90 2.72 -16.87 -20.27
CA PRO A 90 3.49 -18.02 -19.80
C PRO A 90 3.06 -18.48 -18.40
N ASP A 91 3.53 -19.65 -17.98
CA ASP A 91 3.23 -20.19 -16.64
C ASP A 91 4.00 -19.47 -15.52
N ALA A 92 5.13 -18.84 -15.83
CA ALA A 92 5.88 -17.99 -14.90
C ALA A 92 6.52 -16.84 -15.68
N PHE A 93 6.35 -15.62 -15.19
CA PHE A 93 6.80 -14.40 -15.87
C PHE A 93 6.85 -13.22 -14.90
N VAL A 94 7.53 -12.15 -15.31
CA VAL A 94 7.42 -10.83 -14.68
C VAL A 94 6.56 -9.94 -15.56
N LEU A 95 5.47 -9.44 -15.01
CA LEU A 95 4.69 -8.38 -15.63
C LEU A 95 5.12 -7.03 -15.07
N THR A 96 5.56 -6.15 -15.96
CA THR A 96 5.89 -4.76 -15.62
C THR A 96 4.81 -3.85 -16.17
N THR A 97 4.22 -2.99 -15.34
CA THR A 97 3.33 -1.91 -15.77
C THR A 97 3.81 -0.58 -15.21
N GLU A 98 3.73 0.48 -16.00
CA GLU A 98 3.91 1.86 -15.53
C GLU A 98 2.62 2.65 -15.77
N VAL A 99 2.13 3.31 -14.73
CA VAL A 99 0.90 4.10 -14.77
C VAL A 99 1.12 5.49 -14.18
N GLU A 100 0.28 6.45 -14.59
CA GLU A 100 0.12 7.74 -13.94
C GLU A 100 -1.21 7.81 -13.18
N ILE A 101 -1.16 8.37 -11.98
CA ILE A 101 -2.31 8.67 -11.12
C ILE A 101 -2.22 10.11 -10.60
N ALA A 102 -3.34 10.70 -10.20
CA ALA A 102 -3.42 12.10 -9.74
C ALA A 102 -3.97 12.21 -8.30
N PRO A 103 -3.14 12.03 -7.26
CA PRO A 103 -3.58 12.02 -5.86
C PRO A 103 -4.34 13.28 -5.42
N ALA A 104 -3.96 14.46 -5.90
CA ALA A 104 -4.61 15.73 -5.59
C ALA A 104 -6.04 15.84 -6.15
N LYS A 105 -6.37 15.04 -7.18
CA LYS A 105 -7.70 14.98 -7.78
C LYS A 105 -8.56 13.84 -7.21
N ASN A 106 -7.99 13.00 -6.35
CA ASN A 106 -8.68 11.83 -5.78
C ASN A 106 -9.54 12.22 -4.58
N THR A 107 -10.76 12.69 -4.83
CA THR A 107 -11.74 13.05 -3.79
C THR A 107 -12.47 11.86 -3.19
N ALA A 108 -12.23 10.64 -3.68
CA ALA A 108 -12.86 9.43 -3.16
C ALA A 108 -12.17 8.90 -1.90
N LEU A 109 -10.95 9.37 -1.59
CA LEU A 109 -10.10 8.93 -0.48
C LEU A 109 -9.93 7.39 -0.48
N SER A 110 -9.65 6.84 -1.67
CA SER A 110 -9.42 5.41 -1.92
C SER A 110 -8.33 5.25 -2.97
N GLY A 111 -7.39 4.34 -2.74
CA GLY A 111 -6.09 4.33 -3.43
C GLY A 111 -5.14 5.36 -2.79
N LEU A 112 -4.28 5.97 -3.59
CA LEU A 112 -3.40 7.07 -3.16
C LEU A 112 -4.10 8.43 -3.33
N TYR A 113 -4.10 9.24 -2.27
CA TYR A 113 -4.75 10.55 -2.25
C TYR A 113 -4.00 11.54 -1.35
N MET A 114 -4.47 12.79 -1.33
CA MET A 114 -3.94 13.85 -0.47
C MET A 114 -4.85 14.12 0.74
N SER A 115 -4.28 14.14 1.94
CA SER A 115 -4.94 14.57 3.19
C SER A 115 -4.08 15.62 3.87
N GLY A 116 -4.61 16.83 4.08
CA GLY A 116 -3.88 17.92 4.74
C GLY A 116 -2.52 18.26 4.10
N GLY A 117 -2.40 18.13 2.78
CA GLY A 117 -1.15 18.37 2.04
C GLY A 117 -0.12 17.23 2.09
N ARG A 118 -0.50 16.06 2.62
CA ARG A 118 0.35 14.86 2.70
C ARG A 118 -0.24 13.72 1.88
N PHE A 119 0.61 12.83 1.38
CA PHE A 119 0.16 11.59 0.73
C PHE A 119 -0.28 10.58 1.77
N CYS A 120 -1.41 9.93 1.51
CA CYS A 120 -1.92 8.82 2.30
C CYS A 120 -2.64 7.82 1.39
N THR A 121 -2.72 6.57 1.82
CA THR A 121 -3.44 5.51 1.12
C THR A 121 -4.57 4.95 1.94
N GLN A 122 -5.66 4.58 1.27
CA GLN A 122 -6.69 3.68 1.81
C GLN A 122 -6.99 2.60 0.77
N CYS A 123 -6.61 1.36 1.07
CA CYS A 123 -6.71 0.25 0.12
C CYS A 123 -7.85 -0.71 0.42
N GLU A 124 -8.37 -0.77 1.66
CA GLU A 124 -9.54 -1.58 1.95
C GLU A 124 -10.84 -0.90 1.46
N ALA A 125 -11.76 -1.63 0.80
CA ALA A 125 -11.68 -3.05 0.43
C ALA A 125 -10.98 -3.33 -0.91
N VAL A 126 -11.05 -2.37 -1.83
CA VAL A 126 -10.63 -2.53 -3.24
C VAL A 126 -10.02 -1.24 -3.79
N GLY A 127 -9.23 -0.55 -2.97
CA GLY A 127 -8.59 0.72 -3.30
C GLY A 127 -7.24 0.56 -3.99
N PHE A 128 -6.58 -0.60 -3.90
CA PHE A 128 -5.25 -0.78 -4.47
C PHE A 128 -5.28 -0.77 -6.00
N ARG A 129 -6.38 -1.21 -6.63
CA ARG A 129 -6.60 -1.06 -8.08
C ARG A 129 -6.61 0.39 -8.59
N ARG A 130 -6.67 1.38 -7.69
CA ARG A 130 -6.55 2.82 -8.02
C ARG A 130 -5.11 3.34 -7.91
N ILE A 131 -4.16 2.44 -7.67
CA ILE A 131 -2.73 2.74 -7.59
C ILE A 131 -2.00 2.12 -8.78
N THR A 132 -2.29 0.85 -9.09
CA THR A 132 -1.72 0.12 -10.23
C THR A 132 -2.64 -1.05 -10.62
N TYR A 133 -2.34 -1.71 -11.75
CA TYR A 133 -3.07 -2.91 -12.16
C TYR A 133 -2.68 -4.10 -11.28
N TYR A 134 -3.65 -4.74 -10.63
CA TYR A 134 -3.40 -5.82 -9.67
C TYR A 134 -4.62 -6.73 -9.53
N PRO A 135 -4.49 -8.04 -9.22
CA PRO A 135 -5.65 -8.84 -8.81
C PRO A 135 -6.09 -8.45 -7.40
N ASP A 136 -6.91 -7.41 -7.30
CA ASP A 136 -7.21 -6.70 -6.06
C ASP A 136 -8.30 -7.42 -5.26
N ARG A 137 -7.92 -8.59 -4.74
CA ARG A 137 -8.73 -9.54 -3.97
C ARG A 137 -7.89 -10.18 -2.84
N PRO A 138 -8.49 -10.48 -1.68
CA PRO A 138 -7.74 -10.76 -0.46
C PRO A 138 -7.10 -12.16 -0.39
N ASP A 139 -7.52 -13.11 -1.23
CA ASP A 139 -6.88 -14.43 -1.33
C ASP A 139 -5.62 -14.44 -2.20
N VAL A 140 -5.26 -13.31 -2.82
CA VAL A 140 -3.96 -13.11 -3.48
C VAL A 140 -3.03 -12.35 -2.55
N MET A 141 -2.08 -13.07 -1.95
CA MET A 141 -1.13 -12.52 -0.99
C MET A 141 0.30 -12.53 -1.55
N SER A 142 1.01 -11.42 -1.39
CA SER A 142 2.35 -11.22 -1.96
C SER A 142 3.30 -10.57 -0.98
N ALA A 143 4.60 -10.81 -1.13
CA ALA A 143 5.62 -9.99 -0.48
C ALA A 143 5.76 -8.66 -1.24
N PHE A 144 5.90 -7.55 -0.50
CA PHE A 144 5.98 -6.21 -1.09
C PHE A 144 7.34 -5.58 -0.84
N HIS A 145 7.92 -5.04 -1.91
CA HIS A 145 9.09 -4.18 -1.88
C HIS A 145 8.70 -2.82 -2.47
N VAL A 146 8.95 -1.75 -1.74
CA VAL A 146 8.49 -0.40 -2.09
C VAL A 146 9.66 0.55 -2.09
N TRP A 147 9.99 1.09 -3.26
CA TRP A 147 10.84 2.26 -3.40
C TRP A 147 9.94 3.47 -3.63
N MET A 148 10.16 4.57 -2.92
CA MET A 148 9.43 5.81 -3.16
C MET A 148 10.37 7.01 -3.10
N ALA A 149 10.10 8.01 -3.92
CA ALA A 149 10.78 9.30 -3.89
C ALA A 149 9.81 10.47 -3.94
N ALA A 150 10.19 11.57 -3.31
CA ALA A 150 9.42 12.80 -3.25
C ALA A 150 10.35 14.02 -3.12
N ASP A 151 9.77 15.23 -3.17
CA ASP A 151 10.45 16.45 -2.74
C ASP A 151 10.79 16.38 -1.24
N LYS A 152 12.06 16.55 -0.88
CA LYS A 152 12.53 16.36 0.50
C LYS A 152 12.01 17.43 1.46
N LYS A 153 11.72 18.64 0.96
CA LYS A 153 11.28 19.76 1.81
C LYS A 153 9.79 19.63 2.14
N ALA A 154 8.97 19.25 1.16
CA ALA A 154 7.53 19.06 1.33
C ALA A 154 7.20 17.73 2.01
N TYR A 155 7.97 16.67 1.73
CA TYR A 155 7.68 15.32 2.19
C TYR A 155 8.91 14.67 2.86
N PRO A 156 9.46 15.25 3.95
CA PRO A 156 10.71 14.77 4.57
C PRO A 156 10.64 13.35 5.16
N ILE A 157 9.43 12.83 5.41
CA ILE A 157 9.20 11.47 5.93
C ILE A 157 8.45 10.66 4.87
N LEU A 158 8.99 9.48 4.55
CA LEU A 158 8.49 8.53 3.55
C LEU A 158 8.30 7.14 4.20
N LEU A 159 7.06 6.68 4.33
CA LEU A 159 6.70 5.45 5.06
C LEU A 159 5.94 4.47 4.16
N SER A 160 6.23 3.18 4.31
CA SER A 160 5.41 2.07 3.83
C SER A 160 5.39 0.93 4.85
N ASN A 161 4.81 -0.20 4.48
CA ASN A 161 4.78 -1.41 5.30
C ASN A 161 6.18 -2.01 5.47
N GLY A 162 6.36 -2.79 6.54
CA GLY A 162 7.55 -3.63 6.72
C GLY A 162 8.73 -2.92 7.37
N THR A 163 9.94 -3.31 6.96
CA THR A 163 11.21 -2.84 7.52
C THR A 163 11.79 -1.72 6.65
N PRO A 164 12.26 -0.61 7.25
CA PRO A 164 12.95 0.43 6.49
C PRO A 164 14.30 -0.09 5.97
N GLY A 165 14.54 0.13 4.68
CA GLY A 165 15.77 -0.25 3.98
C GLY A 165 16.64 0.96 3.62
N GLU A 166 17.15 0.98 2.39
CA GLU A 166 17.98 2.07 1.89
C GLU A 166 17.19 3.39 1.82
N ALA A 167 17.84 4.50 2.19
CA ALA A 167 17.31 5.85 2.00
C ALA A 167 18.45 6.79 1.59
N GLY A 168 18.14 7.81 0.78
CA GLY A 168 19.18 8.68 0.24
C GLY A 168 18.65 9.94 -0.40
N VAL A 169 19.57 10.87 -0.70
CA VAL A 169 19.27 12.12 -1.40
C VAL A 169 19.35 11.88 -2.91
N LEU A 170 18.47 12.52 -3.66
CA LEU A 170 18.46 12.55 -5.11
C LEU A 170 18.76 13.98 -5.60
N GLU A 171 19.08 14.10 -6.89
CA GLU A 171 19.21 15.41 -7.53
C GLU A 171 17.89 16.21 -7.45
N GLY A 172 17.99 17.53 -7.65
CA GLY A 172 16.81 18.41 -7.69
C GLY A 172 16.08 18.58 -6.36
N GLY A 173 16.74 18.33 -5.22
CA GLY A 173 16.14 18.52 -3.88
C GLY A 173 15.22 17.37 -3.44
N ARG A 174 15.23 16.25 -4.16
CA ARG A 174 14.44 15.06 -3.84
C ARG A 174 15.20 14.09 -2.94
N HIS A 175 14.50 13.10 -2.42
CA HIS A 175 15.07 11.99 -1.67
C HIS A 175 14.24 10.72 -1.90
N PHE A 176 14.76 9.57 -1.48
CA PHE A 176 14.05 8.31 -1.55
C PHE A 176 14.15 7.51 -0.25
N ALA A 177 13.22 6.58 -0.10
CA ALA A 177 13.23 5.52 0.92
C ALA A 177 12.77 4.20 0.31
N VAL A 178 13.34 3.10 0.82
CA VAL A 178 12.99 1.72 0.49
C VAL A 178 12.36 1.07 1.70
N TRP A 179 11.33 0.26 1.47
CA TRP A 179 10.61 -0.50 2.49
C TRP A 179 10.38 -1.93 2.00
N ASP A 180 10.67 -2.90 2.86
CA ASP A 180 10.56 -4.32 2.57
C ASP A 180 9.68 -5.01 3.61
N ASP A 181 8.53 -5.54 3.18
CA ASP A 181 7.68 -6.36 4.02
C ASP A 181 7.86 -7.85 3.66
N PRO A 182 8.49 -8.64 4.54
CA PRO A 182 8.76 -10.05 4.27
C PRO A 182 7.49 -10.91 4.36
N HIS A 183 6.40 -10.41 4.94
CA HIS A 183 5.17 -11.17 5.09
C HIS A 183 4.31 -11.06 3.83
N LYS A 184 3.87 -12.21 3.31
CA LYS A 184 2.84 -12.23 2.27
C LYS A 184 1.56 -11.62 2.82
N LYS A 185 1.07 -10.56 2.17
CA LYS A 185 -0.17 -9.88 2.53
C LYS A 185 -1.03 -9.58 1.30
N PRO A 186 -2.35 -9.50 1.45
CA PRO A 186 -3.22 -8.97 0.41
C PRO A 186 -3.01 -7.47 0.18
N SER A 187 -3.37 -7.01 -1.03
CA SER A 187 -3.21 -5.62 -1.46
C SER A 187 -3.96 -4.60 -0.59
N TYR A 188 -5.07 -4.99 0.04
CA TYR A 188 -5.83 -4.09 0.91
C TYR A 188 -5.04 -3.64 2.16
N LEU A 189 -4.02 -4.40 2.57
CA LEU A 189 -3.12 -4.06 3.68
C LEU A 189 -1.91 -3.22 3.26
N PHE A 190 -1.80 -2.85 1.98
CA PHE A 190 -0.77 -1.92 1.52
C PHE A 190 -1.00 -0.52 2.12
N ALA A 191 0.08 0.12 2.55
CA ALA A 191 0.07 1.53 2.94
C ALA A 191 1.29 2.31 2.40
N LEU A 192 1.05 3.57 2.07
CA LEU A 192 2.07 4.57 1.80
C LEU A 192 1.65 5.90 2.42
N CYS A 193 2.53 6.49 3.23
CA CYS A 193 2.35 7.83 3.79
C CYS A 193 3.61 8.66 3.52
N ALA A 194 3.45 9.89 3.03
CA ALA A 194 4.56 10.80 2.80
C ALA A 194 4.19 12.25 3.15
N GLY A 195 5.01 12.92 3.96
CA GLY A 195 4.68 14.25 4.48
C GLY A 195 5.63 14.77 5.53
N ASP A 196 5.36 16.00 5.99
CA ASP A 196 6.01 16.62 7.14
C ASP A 196 5.15 16.45 8.39
N TYR A 197 5.69 15.74 9.38
CA TYR A 197 5.01 15.35 10.61
C TYR A 197 5.82 15.81 11.82
N ASP A 198 5.16 15.98 12.96
CA ASP A 198 5.84 15.79 14.24
C ASP A 198 5.68 14.32 14.66
N VAL A 199 6.66 13.81 15.39
CA VAL A 199 6.77 12.38 15.70
C VAL A 199 6.88 12.18 17.21
N TYR A 200 5.99 11.37 17.77
CA TYR A 200 6.14 10.85 19.13
C TYR A 200 6.71 9.44 19.05
N SER A 201 7.96 9.28 19.50
CA SER A 201 8.70 8.02 19.39
C SER A 201 8.89 7.36 20.76
N ASP A 202 8.86 6.03 20.77
CA ASP A 202 9.10 5.21 21.95
C ASP A 202 9.57 3.81 21.52
N SER A 203 9.70 2.86 22.45
CA SER A 203 9.97 1.45 22.15
C SER A 203 9.11 0.50 22.98
N PHE A 204 9.11 -0.76 22.56
CA PHE A 204 8.52 -1.88 23.29
C PHE A 204 9.40 -3.12 23.14
N THR A 205 9.78 -3.74 24.25
CA THR A 205 10.48 -5.02 24.27
C THR A 205 9.45 -6.16 24.30
N THR A 206 9.49 -7.05 23.33
CA THR A 206 8.57 -8.19 23.26
C THR A 206 8.87 -9.25 24.33
N MET A 207 7.94 -10.17 24.56
CA MET A 207 8.13 -11.34 25.43
C MET A 207 9.29 -12.26 24.99
N ASN A 208 9.73 -12.13 23.73
CA ASN A 208 10.87 -12.86 23.18
C ASN A 208 12.21 -12.09 23.32
N GLY A 209 12.17 -10.84 23.79
CA GLY A 209 13.33 -9.97 23.95
C GLY A 209 13.65 -9.11 22.73
N ASP A 210 12.79 -9.09 21.72
CA ASP A 210 12.97 -8.24 20.53
C ASP A 210 12.58 -6.78 20.85
N GLU A 211 13.39 -5.83 20.43
CA GLU A 211 13.09 -4.39 20.56
C GLU A 211 12.31 -3.88 19.34
N ILE A 212 11.13 -3.31 19.58
CA ILE A 212 10.28 -2.72 18.55
C ILE A 212 10.34 -1.21 18.66
N ALA A 213 10.76 -0.52 17.60
CA ALA A 213 10.68 0.94 17.54
C ALA A 213 9.25 1.37 17.22
N LEU A 214 8.68 2.23 18.07
CA LEU A 214 7.31 2.73 17.93
C LEU A 214 7.34 4.21 17.53
N ALA A 215 6.51 4.59 16.57
CA ALA A 215 6.38 5.99 16.17
C ALA A 215 4.93 6.35 15.83
N ILE A 216 4.46 7.47 16.38
CA ILE A 216 3.18 8.07 16.02
C ILE A 216 3.45 9.39 15.32
N HIS A 217 3.08 9.46 14.04
CA HIS A 217 3.25 10.61 13.15
C HIS A 217 1.97 11.44 13.15
N VAL A 218 2.09 12.71 13.55
CA VAL A 218 0.96 13.62 13.76
C VAL A 218 1.20 14.98 13.11
N ASP A 219 0.20 15.85 13.17
CA ASP A 219 0.34 17.24 12.74
C ASP A 219 1.40 17.99 13.54
N LYS A 220 2.00 19.01 12.92
CA LYS A 220 2.96 19.90 13.58
C LYS A 220 2.33 20.52 14.83
N GLY A 221 3.00 20.39 15.96
CA GLY A 221 2.57 20.86 17.28
C GLY A 221 1.76 19.86 18.09
N ASP A 222 1.37 18.70 17.54
CA ASP A 222 0.49 17.74 18.22
C ASP A 222 1.23 16.54 18.85
N ALA A 223 2.57 16.43 18.76
CA ALA A 223 3.31 15.25 19.22
C ALA A 223 2.98 14.85 20.67
N ASP A 224 2.96 15.80 21.60
CA ASP A 224 2.69 15.53 23.02
C ASP A 224 1.29 14.95 23.26
N ARG A 225 0.33 15.24 22.37
CA ARG A 225 -1.04 14.72 22.43
C ARG A 225 -1.15 13.25 22.02
N ALA A 226 -0.10 12.71 21.40
CA ALA A 226 -0.02 11.29 21.04
C ALA A 226 0.43 10.39 22.21
N ALA A 227 0.83 10.96 23.36
CA ALA A 227 1.36 10.18 24.49
C ALA A 227 0.39 9.10 25.00
N TRP A 228 -0.92 9.41 25.05
CA TRP A 228 -1.94 8.43 25.47
C TRP A 228 -2.12 7.31 24.44
N ALA A 229 -2.06 7.63 23.15
CA ALA A 229 -2.12 6.62 22.09
C ALA A 229 -0.89 5.70 22.14
N MET A 230 0.29 6.23 22.43
CA MET A 230 1.51 5.44 22.61
C MET A 230 1.41 4.49 23.81
N ASP A 231 0.92 4.97 24.95
CA ASP A 231 0.68 4.12 26.13
C ASP A 231 -0.34 3.00 25.81
N SER A 232 -1.43 3.35 25.11
CA SER A 232 -2.45 2.40 24.68
C SER A 232 -1.90 1.33 23.72
N LEU A 233 -1.03 1.72 22.78
CA LEU A 233 -0.34 0.79 21.89
C LEU A 233 0.50 -0.22 22.68
N LYS A 234 1.34 0.24 23.61
CA LYS A 234 2.17 -0.67 24.42
C LYS A 234 1.35 -1.61 25.29
N ARG A 235 0.25 -1.13 25.88
CA ARG A 235 -0.69 -1.98 26.62
C ARG A 235 -1.33 -3.04 25.73
N SER A 236 -1.64 -2.67 24.48
CA SER A 236 -2.24 -3.60 23.51
C SER A 236 -1.25 -4.70 23.14
N MET A 237 0.01 -4.34 22.84
CA MET A 237 1.08 -5.31 22.59
C MET A 237 1.29 -6.23 23.80
N LYS A 238 1.39 -5.65 25.01
CA LYS A 238 1.60 -6.43 26.23
C LYS A 238 0.45 -7.40 26.52
N TRP A 239 -0.78 -6.94 26.34
CA TRP A 239 -1.96 -7.75 26.57
C TRP A 239 -2.07 -8.92 25.58
N ASP A 240 -1.73 -8.71 24.30
CA ASP A 240 -1.74 -9.79 23.30
C ASP A 240 -0.67 -10.86 23.61
N GLU A 241 0.48 -10.46 24.16
CA GLU A 241 1.49 -11.38 24.70
C GLU A 241 0.97 -12.17 25.91
N GLU A 242 0.39 -11.50 26.89
CA GLU A 242 -0.05 -12.13 28.14
C GLU A 242 -1.26 -13.04 27.95
N VAL A 243 -2.19 -12.66 27.07
CA VAL A 243 -3.47 -13.37 26.89
C VAL A 243 -3.42 -14.38 25.76
N TYR A 244 -2.74 -14.06 24.65
CA TYR A 244 -2.72 -14.92 23.46
C TYR A 244 -1.33 -15.48 23.14
N GLY A 245 -0.27 -15.07 23.84
CA GLY A 245 1.09 -15.52 23.55
C GLY A 245 1.58 -15.05 22.18
N ARG A 246 1.18 -13.84 21.76
CA ARG A 246 1.52 -13.27 20.45
C ARG A 246 2.46 -12.07 20.62
N ALA A 247 3.71 -12.24 20.18
CA ALA A 247 4.66 -11.14 20.05
C ALA A 247 4.50 -10.47 18.68
N TYR A 248 4.79 -9.18 18.61
CA TYR A 248 4.87 -8.46 17.33
C TYR A 248 6.05 -8.96 16.49
N ASP A 249 5.94 -8.88 15.16
CA ASP A 249 6.74 -9.65 14.21
C ASP A 249 7.61 -8.80 13.25
N LEU A 250 7.64 -7.48 13.44
CA LEU A 250 8.53 -6.56 12.71
C LEU A 250 9.35 -5.69 13.67
N GLY A 251 10.45 -5.09 13.19
CA GLY A 251 11.29 -4.22 14.01
C GLY A 251 10.75 -2.80 14.24
N VAL A 252 9.71 -2.40 13.50
CA VAL A 252 9.09 -1.07 13.61
C VAL A 252 7.55 -1.17 13.58
N PHE A 253 6.90 -0.28 14.31
CA PHE A 253 5.45 -0.08 14.26
C PHE A 253 5.14 1.42 14.14
N ASN A 254 4.54 1.81 13.01
CA ASN A 254 4.18 3.19 12.75
C ASN A 254 2.66 3.38 12.83
N ILE A 255 2.23 4.50 13.41
CA ILE A 255 0.87 5.02 13.30
C ILE A 255 0.95 6.39 12.62
N VAL A 256 0.13 6.64 11.60
CA VAL A 256 -0.03 7.97 11.01
C VAL A 256 -1.44 8.47 11.31
N ALA A 257 -1.54 9.59 12.03
CA ALA A 257 -2.80 10.26 12.30
C ALA A 257 -3.11 11.27 11.18
N VAL A 258 -4.24 11.09 10.49
CA VAL A 258 -4.70 11.95 9.40
C VAL A 258 -6.08 12.53 9.71
N ARG A 259 -6.39 13.73 9.20
CA ARG A 259 -7.70 14.37 9.41
C ARG A 259 -8.76 13.83 8.46
N ASP A 260 -8.38 13.63 7.20
CA ASP A 260 -9.29 13.20 6.13
C ASP A 260 -9.18 11.68 5.94
N PHE A 261 -9.94 10.93 6.75
CA PHE A 261 -10.03 9.48 6.68
C PHE A 261 -11.49 9.04 6.71
N ASN A 262 -11.93 8.31 5.69
CA ASN A 262 -13.31 7.81 5.58
C ASN A 262 -13.67 6.80 6.68
N PHE A 263 -12.67 6.10 7.21
CA PHE A 263 -12.83 5.08 8.24
C PHE A 263 -12.30 5.58 9.59
N GLY A 264 -12.41 4.77 10.63
CA GLY A 264 -11.86 5.11 11.94
C GLY A 264 -10.35 4.94 11.99
N ALA A 265 -9.90 3.72 11.69
CA ALA A 265 -8.51 3.33 11.60
C ALA A 265 -8.37 2.18 10.60
N MET A 266 -7.15 1.90 10.17
CA MET A 266 -6.81 0.82 9.26
C MET A 266 -5.55 0.10 9.73
N GLU A 267 -5.57 -1.23 9.67
CA GLU A 267 -4.56 -2.14 10.20
C GLU A 267 -3.46 -2.51 9.21
N ASN A 268 -3.08 -1.58 8.32
CA ASN A 268 -2.04 -1.83 7.32
C ASN A 268 -0.75 -2.30 8.02
N LYS A 269 -0.17 -3.41 7.55
CA LYS A 269 0.91 -4.14 8.24
C LYS A 269 2.10 -3.22 8.58
N GLY A 270 2.29 -2.92 9.87
CA GLY A 270 3.38 -2.09 10.39
C GLY A 270 3.29 -0.58 10.13
N LEU A 271 2.22 -0.11 9.47
CA LEU A 271 1.97 1.30 9.18
C LEU A 271 0.47 1.59 9.26
N ASN A 272 -0.09 1.56 10.46
CA ASN A 272 -1.51 1.82 10.62
C ASN A 272 -1.84 3.29 10.32
N VAL A 273 -2.97 3.53 9.68
CA VAL A 273 -3.49 4.88 9.42
C VAL A 273 -4.74 5.09 10.26
N PHE A 274 -4.79 6.19 11.01
CA PHE A 274 -5.88 6.51 11.91
C PHE A 274 -6.48 7.87 11.58
N ASN A 275 -7.80 8.00 11.72
CA ASN A 275 -8.40 9.31 11.88
C ASN A 275 -7.88 9.93 13.19
N SER A 276 -7.42 11.19 13.12
CA SER A 276 -6.80 11.88 14.26
C SER A 276 -7.70 11.98 15.49
N ALA A 277 -9.03 11.93 15.31
CA ALA A 277 -10.01 11.88 16.39
C ALA A 277 -9.85 10.68 17.35
N TYR A 278 -9.20 9.60 16.91
CA TYR A 278 -8.95 8.41 17.73
C TYR A 278 -7.53 8.34 18.33
N VAL A 279 -6.68 9.31 18.02
CA VAL A 279 -5.26 9.31 18.43
C VAL A 279 -4.96 10.47 19.37
N LEU A 280 -5.48 11.67 19.07
CA LEU A 280 -5.11 12.89 19.76
C LEU A 280 -6.05 13.16 20.94
N ALA A 281 -5.52 13.08 22.16
CA ALA A 281 -6.20 13.49 23.39
C ALA A 281 -5.92 14.95 23.77
#